data_AF-A0A3M0Y060-F1
#
_entry.id   AF-A0A3M0Y060-F1
#
_cell.length_a   1.000
_cell.length_b   1.000
_cell.length_c   1.000
_cell.angle_alpha   90.00
_cell.angle_beta   90.00
_cell.angle_gamma   90.00
#
_symmetry.space_group_name_H-M   'P 1'
#
loop_
_entity.id
_entity.type
_entity.pdbx_description
1 polymer ?
#
loop_
_entity_poly.entity_id
_entity_poly.type
_entity_poly.pdbx_seq_one_letter_code
_entity_poly.pdbx_strand_id
1 'polypeptide(L)' 'MILIQNVSAQCIPNLVAAKTFRPRRLVWVHTPEFRETLDRLRKSASGFVEQQDAWQVDARDVEALHETLLRYFQTISP' A
#
# COMPACT_ATOMS: atom_id res chain seq x y z
N MET A 1 -14.14 -1.76 2.93
CA MET A 1 -13.09 -2.60 2.36
C MET A 1 -11.79 -1.81 2.31
N ILE A 2 -10.74 -2.38 2.87
CA ILE A 2 -9.36 -1.86 2.81
C ILE A 2 -8.62 -2.71 1.78
N LEU A 3 -7.86 -2.08 0.89
CA LEU A 3 -6.95 -2.78 -0.03
C LEU A 3 -5.52 -2.44 0.40
N ILE A 4 -4.67 -3.45 0.54
CA ILE A 4 -3.26 -3.29 0.90
C ILE A 4 -2.45 -3.77 -0.30
N GLN A 5 -1.50 -2.96 -0.77
CA GLN A 5 -0.69 -3.30 -1.94
C GLN A 5 0.78 -2.95 -1.75
N ASN A 6 1.65 -3.86 -2.18
CA ASN A 6 3.08 -3.63 -2.24
C ASN A 6 3.41 -2.72 -3.43
N VAL A 7 4.26 -1.74 -3.20
CA VAL A 7 4.86 -0.89 -4.23
C VAL A 7 6.15 -1.55 -4.69
N SER A 8 6.31 -1.65 -6.01
CA SER A 8 7.49 -2.20 -6.66
C SER A 8 7.79 -1.43 -7.94
N ALA A 9 8.74 -1.91 -8.74
CA ALA A 9 9.02 -1.35 -10.06
C ALA A 9 7.82 -1.42 -11.02
N GLN A 10 6.87 -2.34 -10.82
CA GLN A 10 5.69 -2.49 -11.67
C GLN A 10 4.45 -1.87 -11.04
N CYS A 11 3.89 -0.83 -11.67
CA CYS A 11 2.72 -0.09 -11.18
C CYS A 11 1.37 -0.57 -11.75
N ILE A 12 1.39 -1.34 -12.84
CA ILE A 12 0.19 -1.88 -13.50
C ILE A 12 -0.71 -2.65 -12.51
N PRO A 13 -0.21 -3.64 -11.74
CA PRO A 13 -1.08 -4.41 -10.84
C PRO A 13 -1.71 -3.53 -9.74
N ASN A 14 -1.00 -2.49 -9.29
CA ASN A 14 -1.52 -1.55 -8.32
C ASN A 14 -2.73 -0.78 -8.87
N LEU A 15 -2.56 -0.14 -10.03
CA LEU A 15 -3.62 0.69 -10.60
C LEU A 15 -4.83 -0.12 -11.08
N VAL A 16 -4.59 -1.31 -11.66
CA VAL A 16 -5.67 -2.22 -12.05
C VAL A 16 -6.50 -2.62 -10.84
N ALA A 17 -5.85 -3.12 -9.78
CA ALA A 17 -6.57 -3.54 -8.57
C ALA A 17 -7.32 -2.37 -7.92
N ALA A 18 -6.66 -1.22 -7.73
CA ALA A 18 -7.29 -0.07 -7.09
C ALA A 18 -8.52 0.43 -7.87
N LYS A 19 -8.47 0.42 -9.22
CA LYS A 19 -9.59 0.83 -10.08
C LYS A 19 -10.71 -0.20 -10.14
N THR A 20 -10.38 -1.49 -10.13
CA THR A 20 -11.36 -2.58 -10.15
C THR A 20 -12.11 -2.68 -8.82
N PHE A 21 -11.38 -2.65 -7.70
CA PHE A 21 -11.96 -2.88 -6.39
C PHE A 21 -12.58 -1.62 -5.77
N ARG A 22 -12.15 -0.41 -6.19
CA ARG A 22 -12.61 0.88 -5.63
C ARG A 22 -12.66 0.87 -4.10
N PRO A 23 -11.54 0.55 -3.43
CA PRO A 23 -11.53 0.46 -1.98
C PRO A 23 -11.83 1.83 -1.35
N ARG A 24 -12.45 1.82 -0.16
CA ARG A 24 -12.62 3.06 0.62
C ARG A 24 -11.29 3.60 1.13
N ARG A 25 -10.36 2.68 1.43
CA ARG A 25 -9.02 2.96 1.96
C ARG A 25 -7.99 2.07 1.27
N LEU A 26 -6.88 2.67 0.85
CA LEU A 26 -5.76 2.00 0.18
C LEU A 26 -4.48 2.22 0.98
N VAL A 27 -3.77 1.13 1.26
CA VAL A 27 -2.54 1.14 2.04
C VAL A 27 -1.40 0.72 1.13
N TRP A 28 -0.45 1.62 0.94
CA TRP A 28 0.73 1.40 0.13
C TRP A 28 1.89 0.91 0.99
N VAL A 29 2.26 -0.36 0.86
CA VAL A 29 3.44 -0.92 1.53
C VAL A 29 4.64 -0.74 0.62
N HIS A 30 5.68 -0.04 1.06
CA HIS A 30 6.82 0.29 0.20
C HIS A 30 8.15 0.21 0.95
N THR A 31 9.23 -0.02 0.22
CA THR A 31 10.59 0.16 0.72
C THR A 31 11.10 1.58 0.38
N PRO A 32 12.19 2.07 1.01
CA PRO A 32 12.72 3.41 0.76
C PRO A 32 13.02 3.70 -0.71
N GLU A 33 13.52 2.72 -1.45
CA GLU A 33 13.90 2.84 -2.87
C GLU A 33 12.72 3.09 -3.81
N PHE A 34 11.48 2.78 -3.42
CA PHE A 34 10.29 2.98 -4.24
C PHE A 34 9.48 4.23 -3.89
N ARG A 35 10.05 5.17 -3.11
CA ARG A 35 9.36 6.40 -2.71
C ARG A 35 8.81 7.21 -3.89
N GLU A 36 9.59 7.37 -4.95
CA GLU A 36 9.12 8.11 -6.14
C GLU A 36 7.96 7.39 -6.86
N THR A 37 8.01 6.06 -6.95
CA THR A 37 6.93 5.26 -7.53
C THR A 37 5.65 5.38 -6.69
N LEU A 38 5.77 5.36 -5.36
CA LEU A 38 4.67 5.59 -4.44
C LEU A 38 4.00 6.94 -4.71
N ASP A 39 4.76 8.03 -4.83
CA ASP A 39 4.21 9.36 -5.03
C ASP A 39 3.39 9.45 -6.34
N ARG A 40 3.90 8.82 -7.41
CA ARG A 40 3.19 8.71 -8.69
C ARG A 40 1.91 7.88 -8.56
N LEU A 41 1.96 6.73 -7.89
CA LEU A 41 0.79 5.89 -7.63
C LEU A 41 -0.29 6.63 -6.83
N ARG A 42 0.11 7.32 -5.76
CA ARG A 42 -0.82 8.10 -4.91
C ARG A 42 -1.56 9.16 -5.71
N LYS A 43 -0.82 9.93 -6.51
CA LYS A 43 -1.39 10.95 -7.40
C LYS A 43 -2.40 10.35 -8.39
N SER A 44 -2.08 9.21 -8.98
CA SER A 44 -2.99 8.51 -9.90
C SER A 44 -4.24 7.97 -9.20
N ALA A 45 -4.09 7.43 -7.98
CA ALA A 45 -5.19 6.83 -7.23
C ALA A 45 -6.13 7.87 -6.58
N SER A 46 -5.67 9.11 -6.34
CA SER A 46 -6.50 10.17 -5.75
C SER A 46 -7.77 10.51 -6.54
N GLY A 47 -7.82 10.15 -7.83
CA GLY A 47 -9.02 10.33 -8.65
C GLY A 47 -10.16 9.34 -8.35
N PHE A 48 -9.91 8.28 -7.58
CA PHE A 48 -10.92 7.22 -7.35
C PHE A 48 -10.78 6.49 -6.00
N VAL A 49 -9.82 6.87 -5.16
CA VAL A 49 -9.69 6.42 -3.76
C VAL A 49 -9.49 7.63 -2.85
N GLU A 50 -10.41 7.81 -1.91
CA GLU A 50 -10.43 8.97 -1.01
C GLU A 50 -9.37 8.90 0.09
N GLN A 51 -9.19 7.73 0.70
CA GLN A 51 -8.25 7.53 1.81
C GLN A 51 -7.05 6.70 1.36
N GLN A 52 -5.85 7.26 1.51
CA GLN A 52 -4.61 6.61 1.14
C GLN A 52 -3.56 6.77 2.23
N ASP A 53 -3.01 5.65 2.68
CA ASP A 53 -1.91 5.59 3.64
C ASP A 53 -0.66 5.02 2.98
N ALA A 54 0.50 5.42 3.50
CA ALA A 54 1.77 4.85 3.11
C ALA A 54 2.44 4.24 4.33
N TRP A 55 2.93 3.03 4.16
CA TRP A 55 3.65 2.30 5.19
C TRP A 55 5.00 1.86 4.62
N GLN A 56 6.06 2.48 5.13
CA GLN A 56 7.42 2.13 4.78
C GLN A 56 7.87 0.90 5.59
N VAL A 57 8.46 -0.09 4.92
CA VAL A 57 8.99 -1.32 5.50
C VAL A 57 10.43 -1.55 5.06
N ASP A 58 11.17 -2.37 5.80
CA ASP A 58 12.39 -3.01 5.32
C ASP A 58 12.03 -4.39 4.79
N ALA A 59 12.18 -4.61 3.48
CA ALA A 59 11.86 -5.90 2.85
C ALA A 59 12.92 -6.98 3.11
N ARG A 60 14.06 -6.64 3.72
CA ARG A 60 15.14 -7.59 4.02
C ARG A 60 15.02 -8.22 5.40
N ASP A 61 14.19 -7.64 6.27
CA ASP A 61 13.92 -8.14 7.61
C ASP A 61 12.51 -8.75 7.68
N VAL A 62 12.43 -10.05 7.40
CA VAL A 62 11.17 -10.80 7.35
C VAL A 62 10.47 -10.82 8.71
N GLU A 63 11.22 -10.91 9.80
CA GLU A 63 10.67 -10.97 11.16
C GLU A 63 10.06 -9.63 11.56
N ALA A 64 10.80 -8.53 11.36
CA ALA A 64 10.29 -7.19 11.63
C ALA A 64 9.08 -6.85 10.74
N LEU A 65 9.09 -7.26 9.47
CA LEU A 65 7.95 -7.11 8.57
C LEU A 65 6.74 -7.89 9.09
N HIS A 66 6.92 -9.14 9.51
CA HIS A 66 5.84 -9.98 10.02
C HIS A 66 5.20 -9.38 11.29
N GLU A 67 6.00 -8.95 12.26
CA GLU A 67 5.49 -8.31 13.47
C GLU A 67 4.72 -7.01 13.19
N THR A 68 5.22 -6.23 12.24
CA THR A 68 4.58 -4.96 11.88
C THR A 68 3.27 -5.21 11.12
N LEU A 69 3.22 -6.24 10.27
CA LEU A 69 1.97 -6.71 9.65
C LEU A 69 0.94 -7.11 10.72
N LEU A 70 1.34 -7.94 11.70
CA LEU A 70 0.44 -8.39 12.78
C LEU A 70 -0.15 -7.21 13.56
N ARG A 71 0.69 -6.26 13.98
CA ARG A 71 0.26 -5.05 14.69
C ARG A 71 -0.69 -4.21 13.83
N TYR A 72 -0.37 -4.03 12.55
CA TYR A 72 -1.23 -3.28 11.64
C TYR A 72 -2.60 -3.94 11.51
N PHE A 73 -2.66 -5.24 11.24
CA PHE A 73 -3.93 -5.96 11.07
C PHE A 73 -4.79 -5.96 12.34
N GLN A 74 -4.21 -5.91 13.52
CA GLN A 74 -4.95 -5.71 14.77
C GLN A 74 -5.62 -4.32 14.85
N THR A 75 -5.03 -3.29 14.25
CA THR A 75 -5.60 -1.92 14.25
C THR A 75 -6.64 -1.66 13.16
N ILE A 76 -6.65 -2.47 12.10
CA ILE A 76 -7.58 -2.30 10.96
C ILE A 76 -8.64 -3.40 10.86
N SER A 77 -8.55 -4.47 11.65
CA SER A 77 -9.63 -5.44 11.82
C SER A 77 -10.59 -4.92 12.89
N PRO A 78 -11.88 -4.70 12.56
CA PRO A 78 -12.90 -4.40 13.56
C PRO A 78 -13.20 -5.59 14.46
#